data_AF-A0A6N6KZL9-F1
#
_entry.id   AF-A0A6N6KZL9-F1
#
_cell.length_a   1.000
_cell.length_b   1.000
_cell.length_c   1.000
_cell.angle_alpha   90.00
_cell.angle_beta   90.00
_cell.angle_gamma   90.00
#
_symmetry.space_group_name_H-M   'P 1'
#
loop_
_entity.id
_entity.type
_entity.pdbx_description
1 polymer ?
#
loop_
_entity_poly.entity_id
_entity_poly.type
_entity_poly.pdbx_seq_one_letter_code
_entity_poly.pdbx_strand_id
1 'polypeptide(L)'
;MSRLNYTFQAFQKDHFWLPVAVMGLFMLITLLMTGDRQYSVVRAFLGFTLPLLAGGLSAYTFLEDSALELQFATKRPAWKMIAERLGLVLFVIVFVSLTFQLFIQLLGVSLSPLGNVFQRQLVWFVPCLTTLVLGGAVSLMARNSNGGMAAVGGLWIIQILLRGWFAREPVWRNVLLFYGVMDPLGQPRILNQITLTVFSLLLLVAAHTLLKKQERYI
;
A
#
# COMPACT_ATOMS: atom_id res chain seq x y z
N MET A 1 -26.29 -14.46 -8.54
CA MET A 1 -24.84 -14.20 -8.58
C MET A 1 -24.44 -13.58 -7.24
N SER A 2 -23.52 -14.18 -6.47
CA SER A 2 -23.13 -13.60 -5.17
C SER A 2 -22.41 -12.26 -5.41
N ARG A 3 -22.63 -11.27 -4.54
CA ARG A 3 -22.12 -9.90 -4.73
C ARG A 3 -20.59 -9.82 -4.72
N LEU A 4 -19.92 -10.77 -4.08
CA LEU A 4 -18.46 -10.95 -4.16
C LEU A 4 -17.99 -11.28 -5.58
N ASN A 5 -18.75 -12.11 -6.31
CA ASN A 5 -18.41 -12.43 -7.70
C ASN A 5 -18.52 -11.20 -8.59
N TYR A 6 -19.46 -10.28 -8.33
CA TYR A 6 -19.56 -9.02 -9.06
C TYR A 6 -18.37 -8.10 -8.76
N THR A 7 -18.01 -7.90 -7.49
CA THR A 7 -16.83 -7.09 -7.13
C THR A 7 -15.55 -7.64 -7.74
N PHE A 8 -15.42 -8.97 -7.83
CA PHE A 8 -14.29 -9.63 -8.46
C PHE A 8 -14.30 -9.49 -10.00
N GLN A 9 -15.48 -9.48 -10.63
CA GLN A 9 -15.65 -9.30 -12.08
C GLN A 9 -15.53 -7.84 -12.53
N ALA A 10 -15.97 -6.89 -11.70
CA ALA A 10 -15.81 -5.45 -11.92
C ALA A 10 -14.39 -4.96 -11.60
N PHE A 11 -13.58 -5.78 -10.93
CA PHE A 11 -12.18 -5.47 -10.70
C PHE A 11 -11.40 -5.59 -12.00
N GLN A 12 -10.71 -4.53 -12.38
CA GLN A 12 -9.82 -4.57 -13.53
C GLN A 12 -8.75 -5.65 -13.30
N LYS A 13 -8.56 -6.54 -14.29
CA LYS A 13 -7.56 -7.62 -14.26
C LYS A 13 -6.17 -7.09 -13.87
N ASP A 14 -5.89 -5.84 -14.22
CA ASP A 14 -4.62 -5.15 -13.97
C ASP A 14 -4.27 -5.04 -12.49
N HIS A 15 -5.27 -4.93 -11.59
CA HIS A 15 -5.02 -4.89 -10.16
C HIS A 15 -4.46 -6.21 -9.58
N PHE A 16 -4.62 -7.33 -10.29
CA PHE A 16 -4.03 -8.62 -9.92
C PHE A 16 -2.71 -8.85 -10.65
N TRP A 17 -2.68 -8.59 -11.95
CA TRP A 17 -1.50 -8.88 -12.78
C TRP A 17 -0.32 -7.99 -12.45
N LEU A 18 -0.54 -6.69 -12.19
CA LEU A 18 0.57 -5.76 -11.96
C LEU A 18 1.39 -6.12 -10.70
N PRO A 19 0.79 -6.33 -9.50
CA PRO A 19 1.56 -6.78 -8.33
C PRO A 19 2.32 -8.09 -8.56
N VAL A 20 1.70 -9.06 -9.22
CA VAL A 20 2.30 -10.36 -9.49
C VAL A 20 3.45 -10.25 -10.48
N ALA A 21 3.31 -9.44 -11.53
CA ALA A 21 4.36 -9.19 -12.51
C ALA A 21 5.56 -8.46 -11.88
N VAL A 22 5.31 -7.43 -11.07
CA VAL A 22 6.37 -6.72 -10.34
C VAL A 22 7.04 -7.64 -9.33
N MET A 23 6.28 -8.47 -8.61
CA MET A 23 6.85 -9.50 -7.73
C MET A 23 7.76 -10.46 -8.51
N GLY A 24 7.30 -10.99 -9.65
CA GLY A 24 8.08 -11.88 -10.51
C GLY A 24 9.38 -11.25 -11.00
N LEU A 25 9.33 -9.96 -11.39
CA LEU A 25 10.52 -9.19 -11.73
C LEU A 25 11.51 -9.13 -10.56
N PHE A 26 11.05 -8.81 -9.35
CA PHE A 26 11.93 -8.76 -8.18
C PHE A 26 12.47 -10.13 -7.79
N MET A 27 11.70 -11.20 -7.95
CA MET A 27 12.18 -12.58 -7.76
C MET A 27 13.32 -12.91 -8.72
N LEU A 28 13.16 -12.57 -10.01
CA LEU A 28 14.20 -12.74 -11.02
C LEU A 28 15.45 -11.92 -10.68
N ILE A 29 15.29 -10.65 -10.29
CA ILE A 29 16.43 -9.82 -9.87
C ILE A 29 17.14 -10.42 -8.66
N THR A 30 16.41 -10.94 -7.66
CA THR A 30 17.03 -11.60 -6.51
C THR A 30 17.84 -12.83 -6.91
N LEU A 31 17.36 -13.65 -7.86
CA LEU A 31 18.10 -14.81 -8.38
C LEU A 31 19.41 -14.42 -9.06
N LEU A 32 19.42 -13.28 -9.75
CA LEU A 32 20.60 -12.77 -10.45
C LEU A 32 21.60 -12.08 -9.52
N MET A 33 21.18 -11.67 -8.33
CA MET A 33 22.05 -11.03 -7.34
C MET A 33 22.67 -12.04 -6.40
N THR A 34 23.85 -11.73 -5.86
CA THR A 34 24.58 -12.57 -4.91
C THR A 34 24.99 -11.78 -3.66
N GLY A 35 25.12 -12.50 -2.54
CA GLY A 35 25.53 -11.93 -1.25
C GLY A 35 24.60 -10.83 -0.74
N ASP A 36 25.18 -9.77 -0.18
CA ASP A 36 24.44 -8.66 0.47
C ASP A 36 23.48 -7.90 -0.48
N ARG A 37 23.71 -8.01 -1.79
CA ARG A 37 22.83 -7.38 -2.78
C ARG A 37 21.44 -8.03 -2.81
N GLN A 38 21.33 -9.33 -2.52
CA GLN A 38 20.03 -10.01 -2.44
C GLN A 38 19.14 -9.37 -1.37
N TYR A 39 19.71 -9.09 -0.20
CA TYR A 39 18.97 -8.43 0.89
C TYR A 39 18.54 -7.00 0.53
N SER A 40 19.35 -6.29 -0.25
CA SER A 40 19.00 -4.95 -0.74
C SER A 40 17.80 -4.99 -1.70
N VAL A 41 17.70 -6.00 -2.55
CA VAL A 41 16.53 -6.22 -3.43
C VAL A 41 15.27 -6.54 -2.61
N VAL A 42 15.40 -7.37 -1.57
CA VAL A 42 14.29 -7.67 -0.65
C VAL A 42 13.75 -6.40 0.02
N ARG A 43 14.65 -5.56 0.52
CA ARG A 43 14.30 -4.27 1.12
C ARG A 43 13.65 -3.33 0.11
N ALA A 44 14.18 -3.27 -1.11
CA ALA A 44 13.62 -2.47 -2.20
C ALA A 44 12.16 -2.88 -2.48
N PHE A 45 11.91 -4.18 -2.62
CA PHE A 45 10.56 -4.70 -2.90
C PHE A 45 9.59 -4.44 -1.75
N LEU A 46 9.86 -5.01 -0.57
CA LEU A 46 8.95 -4.96 0.58
C LEU A 46 8.76 -3.54 1.11
N GLY A 47 9.83 -2.75 1.05
CA GLY A 47 9.88 -1.44 1.65
C GLY A 47 9.39 -0.32 0.76
N PHE A 48 9.81 -0.31 -0.50
CA PHE A 48 9.62 0.85 -1.36
C PHE A 48 8.58 0.57 -2.44
N THR A 49 8.71 -0.56 -3.14
CA THR A 49 7.83 -0.89 -4.27
C THR A 49 6.44 -1.30 -3.83
N LEU A 50 6.33 -2.15 -2.81
CA LEU A 50 5.03 -2.68 -2.38
C LEU A 50 4.07 -1.60 -1.87
N PRO A 51 4.50 -0.61 -1.05
CA PRO A 51 3.61 0.51 -0.67
C PRO A 51 3.19 1.36 -1.86
N LEU A 52 4.08 1.60 -2.83
CA LEU A 52 3.73 2.33 -4.04
C LEU A 52 2.62 1.61 -4.82
N LEU A 53 2.71 0.29 -4.98
CA LEU A 53 1.66 -0.51 -5.61
C LEU A 53 0.36 -0.45 -4.81
N ALA A 54 0.42 -0.58 -3.49
CA ALA A 54 -0.76 -0.55 -2.64
C ALA A 54 -1.55 0.76 -2.77
N GLY A 55 -0.85 1.91 -2.72
CA GLY A 55 -1.47 3.22 -2.89
C GLY A 55 -1.86 3.56 -4.33
N GLY A 56 -1.06 3.13 -5.31
CA GLY A 56 -1.37 3.35 -6.72
C GLY A 56 -2.64 2.63 -7.12
N LEU A 57 -2.73 1.32 -6.82
CA LEU A 57 -3.92 0.52 -7.11
C LEU A 57 -5.16 1.05 -6.38
N SER A 58 -5.03 1.47 -5.12
CA SER A 58 -6.18 1.97 -4.36
C SER A 58 -6.77 3.25 -4.95
N ALA A 59 -5.96 4.10 -5.60
CA ALA A 59 -6.44 5.32 -6.26
C ALA A 59 -7.48 5.03 -7.36
N TYR A 60 -7.35 3.89 -8.04
CA TYR A 60 -8.24 3.43 -9.11
C TYR A 60 -9.47 2.66 -8.60
N THR A 61 -9.50 2.24 -7.33
CA THR A 61 -10.56 1.35 -6.83
C THR A 61 -11.95 1.96 -6.71
N PHE A 62 -12.04 3.27 -6.48
CA PHE A 62 -13.34 3.91 -6.24
C PHE A 62 -13.97 4.41 -7.53
N LEU A 63 -13.29 5.26 -8.29
CA LEU A 63 -13.93 6.10 -9.31
C LEU A 63 -13.97 5.50 -10.72
N GLU A 64 -13.33 4.35 -10.95
CA GLU A 64 -13.33 3.69 -12.26
C GLU A 64 -14.37 2.57 -12.41
N ASP A 65 -15.30 2.46 -11.46
CA ASP A 65 -16.41 1.52 -11.59
C ASP A 65 -17.51 2.14 -12.47
N SER A 66 -17.74 1.56 -13.65
CA SER A 66 -18.81 1.99 -14.58
C SER A 66 -20.21 1.91 -13.97
N ALA A 67 -20.40 1.21 -12.86
CA ALA A 67 -21.66 1.11 -12.12
C ALA A 67 -21.67 1.93 -10.82
N LEU A 68 -20.77 2.91 -10.66
CA LEU A 68 -20.69 3.75 -9.47
C LEU A 68 -22.02 4.46 -9.17
N GLU A 69 -22.63 5.04 -10.21
CA GLU A 69 -23.92 5.74 -10.11
C GLU A 69 -25.02 4.80 -9.61
N LEU A 70 -25.06 3.56 -10.12
CA LEU A 70 -26.02 2.54 -9.69
C LEU A 70 -25.78 2.11 -8.23
N GLN A 71 -24.51 2.06 -7.80
CA GLN A 71 -24.13 1.72 -6.44
C GLN A 71 -24.48 2.83 -5.45
N PHE A 72 -24.39 4.10 -5.84
CA PHE A 72 -24.81 5.23 -5.01
C PHE A 72 -26.33 5.41 -4.96
N ALA A 73 -27.06 5.02 -6.01
CA ALA A 73 -28.52 4.95 -5.96
C ALA A 73 -29.04 3.90 -4.96
N THR A 74 -28.20 2.91 -4.60
CA THR A 74 -28.56 1.86 -3.65
C THR A 74 -28.15 2.29 -2.22
N LYS A 75 -29.05 2.19 -1.23
CA LYS A 75 -28.73 2.45 0.20
C LYS A 75 -27.69 1.45 0.72
N ARG A 76 -26.39 1.74 0.53
CA ARG A 76 -25.27 0.95 1.04
C ARG A 76 -24.45 1.78 2.04
N PRO A 77 -24.03 1.20 3.17
CA PRO A 77 -23.21 1.92 4.13
C PRO A 77 -21.80 2.15 3.57
N ALA A 78 -21.29 3.38 3.70
CA ALA A 78 -20.00 3.80 3.15
C ALA A 78 -18.82 2.93 3.62
N TRP A 79 -18.80 2.50 4.88
CA TRP A 79 -17.73 1.64 5.42
C TRP A 79 -17.63 0.31 4.67
N LYS A 80 -18.76 -0.25 4.22
CA LYS A 80 -18.81 -1.52 3.51
C LYS A 80 -18.22 -1.36 2.11
N MET A 81 -18.47 -0.24 1.44
CA MET A 81 -17.87 0.08 0.15
C MET A 81 -16.35 0.22 0.28
N ILE A 82 -15.86 0.94 1.30
CA ILE A 82 -14.43 1.06 1.59
C ILE A 82 -13.82 -0.33 1.82
N ALA A 83 -14.43 -1.14 2.69
CA ALA A 83 -13.93 -2.47 3.02
C ALA A 83 -13.91 -3.41 1.81
N GLU A 84 -14.95 -3.42 0.97
CA GLU A 84 -15.01 -4.23 -0.25
C GLU A 84 -13.92 -3.83 -1.27
N ARG A 85 -13.70 -2.52 -1.46
CA ARG A 85 -12.76 -2.00 -2.48
C ARG A 85 -11.31 -2.06 -2.03
N LEU A 86 -11.02 -1.47 -0.87
CA LEU A 86 -9.67 -1.43 -0.32
C LEU A 86 -9.22 -2.77 0.24
N GLY A 87 -10.16 -3.57 0.77
CA GLY A 87 -9.86 -4.91 1.30
C GLY A 87 -9.37 -5.86 0.22
N LEU A 88 -9.87 -5.75 -1.02
CA LEU A 88 -9.40 -6.56 -2.13
C LEU A 88 -7.96 -6.21 -2.52
N VAL A 89 -7.63 -4.92 -2.65
CA VAL A 89 -6.24 -4.49 -2.89
C VAL A 89 -5.33 -4.96 -1.76
N LEU A 90 -5.75 -4.76 -0.50
CA LEU A 90 -4.99 -5.20 0.66
C LEU A 90 -4.74 -6.72 0.64
N PHE A 91 -5.75 -7.51 0.28
CA PHE A 91 -5.61 -8.96 0.15
C PHE A 91 -4.55 -9.35 -0.89
N VAL A 92 -4.58 -8.73 -2.07
CA VAL A 92 -3.58 -8.97 -3.12
C VAL A 92 -2.18 -8.60 -2.64
N ILE A 93 -2.02 -7.44 -1.99
CA ILE A 93 -0.74 -6.98 -1.46
C ILE A 93 -0.21 -7.92 -0.36
N VAL A 94 -1.07 -8.39 0.54
CA VAL A 94 -0.72 -9.38 1.57
C VAL A 94 -0.26 -10.68 0.92
N PHE A 95 -1.02 -11.19 -0.05
CA PHE A 95 -0.70 -12.43 -0.74
C PHE A 95 0.65 -12.34 -1.48
N VAL A 96 0.89 -11.24 -2.20
CA VAL A 96 2.14 -10.96 -2.90
C VAL A 96 3.32 -10.86 -1.93
N SER A 97 3.16 -10.14 -0.82
CA SER A 97 4.21 -10.01 0.20
C SER A 97 4.59 -11.35 0.82
N LEU A 98 3.60 -12.16 1.20
CA LEU A 98 3.84 -13.46 1.82
C LEU A 98 4.48 -14.44 0.83
N THR A 99 4.01 -14.46 -0.42
CA THR A 99 4.58 -15.29 -1.49
C THR A 99 6.03 -14.91 -1.75
N PHE A 100 6.34 -13.61 -1.82
CA PHE A 100 7.70 -13.14 -1.97
C PHE A 100 8.58 -13.51 -0.78
N GLN A 101 8.12 -13.29 0.46
CA GLN A 101 8.88 -13.68 1.66
C GLN A 101 9.16 -15.18 1.71
N LEU A 102 8.19 -16.02 1.32
CA LEU A 102 8.37 -17.47 1.24
C LEU A 102 9.45 -17.83 0.20
N PHE A 103 9.38 -17.24 -0.99
CA PHE A 103 10.40 -17.44 -2.02
C PHE A 103 11.81 -17.07 -1.55
N ILE A 104 11.96 -15.92 -0.87
CA ILE A 104 13.25 -15.47 -0.32
C ILE A 104 13.78 -16.44 0.75
N GLN A 105 12.90 -17.00 1.58
CA GLN A 105 13.29 -18.03 2.56
C GLN A 105 13.73 -19.33 1.87
N LEU A 106 13.06 -19.74 0.79
CA LEU A 106 13.44 -20.92 0.00
C LEU A 106 14.81 -20.75 -0.69
N LEU A 107 15.20 -19.53 -1.02
CA LEU A 107 16.54 -19.20 -1.52
C LEU A 107 17.62 -19.17 -0.42
N GLY A 108 17.26 -19.38 0.85
CA GLY A 108 18.19 -19.32 1.97
C GLY A 108 18.64 -17.91 2.35
N VAL A 109 18.00 -16.87 1.83
CA VAL A 109 18.35 -15.48 2.15
C VAL A 109 17.79 -15.13 3.53
N SER A 110 18.68 -14.72 4.44
CA SER A 110 18.27 -14.36 5.80
C SER A 110 17.48 -13.06 5.84
N LEU A 111 16.26 -13.13 6.36
CA LEU A 111 15.44 -11.98 6.71
C LEU A 111 15.66 -11.50 8.16
N SER A 112 16.64 -12.07 8.87
CA SER A 112 16.96 -11.68 10.25
C SER A 112 17.23 -10.18 10.45
N PRO A 113 17.83 -9.43 9.50
CA PRO A 113 18.11 -8.03 9.75
C PRO A 113 16.86 -7.15 9.78
N LEU A 114 15.70 -7.63 9.30
CA LEU A 114 14.40 -6.95 9.45
C LEU A 114 13.77 -7.14 10.84
N GLY A 115 14.41 -7.90 11.72
CA GLY A 115 13.94 -8.23 13.05
C GLY A 115 13.17 -9.55 13.11
N ASN A 116 12.30 -9.66 14.12
CA ASN A 116 11.48 -10.86 14.35
C ASN A 116 10.33 -10.97 13.33
N VAL A 117 9.61 -12.11 13.32
CA VAL A 117 8.53 -12.39 12.35
C VAL A 117 7.46 -11.30 12.36
N PHE A 118 7.07 -10.81 13.54
CA PHE A 118 6.06 -9.76 13.67
C PHE A 118 6.54 -8.42 13.11
N GLN A 119 7.77 -8.02 13.45
CA GLN A 119 8.39 -6.80 12.95
C GLN A 119 8.54 -6.83 11.43
N ARG A 120 8.93 -7.98 10.86
CA ARG A 120 8.98 -8.19 9.40
C ARG A 120 7.65 -7.90 8.74
N GLN A 121 6.53 -8.32 9.35
CA GLN A 121 5.21 -8.03 8.77
C GLN A 121 4.86 -6.54 8.86
N LEU A 122 5.12 -5.90 9.99
CA LEU A 122 4.82 -4.47 10.15
C LEU A 122 5.63 -3.57 9.21
N VAL A 123 6.87 -3.96 8.89
CA VAL A 123 7.80 -3.18 8.05
C VAL A 123 7.23 -2.86 6.67
N TRP A 124 6.48 -3.78 6.05
CA TRP A 124 5.82 -3.53 4.76
C TRP A 124 4.33 -3.21 4.93
N PHE A 125 3.66 -3.82 5.91
CA PHE A 125 2.21 -3.71 6.04
C PHE A 125 1.76 -2.30 6.41
N VAL A 126 2.45 -1.65 7.37
CA VAL A 126 2.06 -0.31 7.82
C VAL A 126 2.21 0.73 6.70
N PRO A 127 3.35 0.82 5.98
CA PRO A 127 3.47 1.75 4.85
C PRO A 127 2.50 1.43 3.70
N CYS A 128 2.23 0.15 3.44
CA CYS A 128 1.21 -0.27 2.46
C CYS A 128 -0.18 0.22 2.88
N LEU A 129 -0.57 0.06 4.14
CA LEU A 129 -1.86 0.52 4.65
C LEU A 129 -1.98 2.04 4.52
N THR A 130 -0.93 2.79 4.88
CA THR A 130 -0.92 4.25 4.79
C THR A 130 -1.09 4.74 3.35
N THR A 131 -0.31 4.21 2.43
CA THR A 131 -0.38 4.57 1.01
C THR A 131 -1.69 4.11 0.37
N LEU A 132 -2.19 2.93 0.72
CA LEU A 132 -3.48 2.41 0.27
C LEU A 132 -4.64 3.31 0.68
N VAL A 133 -4.72 3.73 1.94
CA VAL A 133 -5.79 4.65 2.36
C VAL A 133 -5.58 6.06 1.80
N LEU A 134 -4.33 6.53 1.68
CA LEU A 134 -4.01 7.81 1.05
C LEU A 134 -4.49 7.88 -0.41
N GLY A 135 -4.14 6.88 -1.23
CA GLY A 135 -4.54 6.84 -2.63
C GLY A 135 -6.04 6.88 -2.81
N GLY A 136 -6.78 6.09 -2.02
CA GLY A 136 -8.24 6.07 -2.02
C GLY A 136 -8.88 7.36 -1.49
N ALA A 137 -8.37 7.91 -0.38
CA ALA A 137 -8.92 9.13 0.20
C ALA A 137 -8.69 10.35 -0.71
N VAL A 138 -7.51 10.46 -1.32
CA VAL A 138 -7.19 11.57 -2.22
C VAL A 138 -7.89 11.43 -3.55
N SER A 139 -8.07 10.22 -4.10
CA SER A 139 -8.87 10.05 -5.32
C SER A 139 -10.32 10.47 -5.11
N LEU A 140 -10.91 10.11 -3.96
CA LEU A 140 -12.22 10.61 -3.54
C LEU A 140 -12.24 12.14 -3.33
N MET A 141 -11.20 12.71 -2.75
CA MET A 141 -11.14 14.17 -2.55
C MET A 141 -11.02 14.92 -3.89
N ALA A 142 -10.17 14.43 -4.80
CA ALA A 142 -9.89 14.99 -6.11
C ALA A 142 -10.98 14.67 -7.15
N ARG A 143 -11.86 13.71 -6.85
CA ARG A 143 -12.90 13.19 -7.75
C ARG A 143 -12.35 12.61 -9.05
N ASN A 144 -11.11 12.12 -9.03
CA ASN A 144 -10.52 11.34 -10.12
C ASN A 144 -9.42 10.41 -9.58
N SER A 145 -9.19 9.29 -10.28
CA SER A 145 -8.15 8.31 -9.93
C SER A 145 -6.74 8.92 -10.05
N ASN A 146 -6.52 9.75 -11.06
CA ASN A 146 -5.23 10.42 -11.32
C ASN A 146 -4.72 11.25 -10.14
N GLY A 147 -5.60 11.95 -9.42
CA GLY A 147 -5.23 12.76 -8.25
C GLY A 147 -4.74 11.90 -7.10
N GLY A 148 -5.37 10.75 -6.86
CA GLY A 148 -4.91 9.77 -5.87
C GLY A 148 -3.54 9.20 -6.24
N MET A 149 -3.38 8.78 -7.50
CA MET A 149 -2.11 8.25 -8.01
C MET A 149 -0.98 9.28 -7.94
N ALA A 150 -1.26 10.52 -8.34
CA ALA A 150 -0.30 11.63 -8.26
C ALA A 150 0.12 11.93 -6.82
N ALA A 151 -0.81 11.87 -5.85
CA ALA A 151 -0.47 12.10 -4.45
C ALA A 151 0.40 10.98 -3.87
N VAL A 152 0.07 9.70 -4.15
CA VAL A 152 0.88 8.56 -3.70
C VAL A 152 2.26 8.59 -4.35
N GLY A 153 2.31 8.74 -5.68
CA GLY A 153 3.56 8.81 -6.43
C GLY A 153 4.42 10.01 -6.02
N GLY A 154 3.81 11.19 -5.86
CA GLY A 154 4.48 12.40 -5.40
C GLY A 154 5.07 12.26 -4.01
N LEU A 155 4.28 11.76 -3.05
CA LEU A 155 4.77 11.49 -1.69
C LEU A 155 5.93 10.50 -1.71
N TRP A 156 5.82 9.43 -2.49
CA TRP A 156 6.85 8.41 -2.64
C TRP A 156 8.15 9.00 -3.21
N ILE A 157 8.08 9.75 -4.31
CA ILE A 157 9.23 10.40 -4.95
C ILE A 157 9.89 11.38 -3.98
N ILE A 158 9.12 12.26 -3.35
CA ILE A 158 9.64 13.26 -2.40
C ILE A 158 10.38 12.57 -1.25
N GLN A 159 9.82 11.50 -0.69
CA GLN A 159 10.45 10.78 0.42
C GLN A 159 11.72 10.03 0.01
N ILE A 160 11.85 9.61 -1.26
CA ILE A 160 13.09 9.02 -1.77
C ILE A 160 14.15 10.08 -2.01
N LEU A 161 13.79 11.20 -2.65
CA LEU A 161 14.73 12.30 -2.92
C LEU A 161 15.25 12.94 -1.62
N LEU A 162 14.36 13.16 -0.67
CA LEU A 162 14.67 13.80 0.61
C LEU A 162 14.95 12.80 1.74
N ARG A 163 15.16 11.52 1.40
CA ARG A 163 15.29 10.42 2.37
C ARG A 163 16.27 10.72 3.51
N GLY A 164 17.44 11.26 3.18
CA GLY A 164 18.47 11.59 4.16
C GLY A 164 18.12 12.78 5.07
N TRP A 165 17.27 13.69 4.61
CA TRP A 165 16.75 14.78 5.43
C TRP A 165 15.66 14.27 6.38
N PHE A 166 14.68 13.53 5.87
CA PHE A 166 13.63 12.88 6.68
C PHE A 166 14.22 11.98 7.78
N ALA A 167 15.27 11.22 7.49
CA ALA A 167 15.88 10.30 8.46
C ALA A 167 16.66 11.00 9.58
N ARG A 168 17.18 12.22 9.34
CA ARG A 168 17.95 12.99 10.33
C ARG A 168 17.06 13.78 11.28
N GLU A 169 15.97 14.33 10.77
CA GLU A 169 15.07 15.15 11.57
C GLU A 169 14.13 14.31 12.46
N PRO A 170 14.07 14.54 13.79
CA PRO A 170 13.33 13.70 14.72
C PRO A 170 11.84 13.57 14.42
N VAL A 171 11.21 14.66 13.95
CA VAL A 171 9.78 14.71 13.63
C VAL A 171 9.49 14.05 12.29
N TRP A 172 10.23 14.41 11.24
CA TRP A 172 10.01 13.93 9.88
C TRP A 172 10.28 12.44 9.73
N ARG A 173 11.18 11.89 10.54
CA ARG A 173 11.44 10.45 10.63
C ARG A 173 10.19 9.65 10.95
N ASN A 174 9.24 10.20 11.71
CA ASN A 174 8.01 9.50 12.10
C ASN A 174 6.97 9.40 10.97
N VAL A 175 7.10 10.21 9.91
CA VAL A 175 6.21 10.18 8.74
C VAL A 175 6.87 9.56 7.50
N LEU A 176 8.13 9.15 7.62
CA LEU A 176 8.87 8.50 6.54
C LEU A 176 8.34 7.06 6.36
N LEU A 177 7.74 6.78 5.20
CA LEU A 177 7.14 5.49 4.86
C LEU A 177 8.14 4.34 4.93
N PHE A 178 9.39 4.60 4.54
CA PHE A 178 10.41 3.56 4.38
C PHE A 178 11.28 3.36 5.62
N TYR A 179 11.00 4.06 6.73
CA TYR A 179 11.90 4.09 7.88
C TYR A 179 12.14 2.69 8.47
N GLY A 180 11.08 1.88 8.62
CA GLY A 180 11.19 0.54 9.21
C GLY A 180 12.07 -0.42 8.40
N VAL A 181 12.24 -0.18 7.11
CA VAL A 181 13.11 -0.97 6.24
C VAL A 181 14.52 -0.40 6.27
N MET A 182 14.65 0.92 6.41
CA MET A 182 15.92 1.64 6.47
C MET A 182 16.71 1.35 7.74
N ASP A 183 16.03 1.44 8.87
CA ASP A 183 16.57 1.23 10.21
C ASP A 183 15.65 0.25 10.98
N PRO A 184 15.77 -1.05 10.69
CA PRO A 184 14.86 -2.06 11.23
C PRO A 184 15.05 -2.32 12.72
N LEU A 185 16.16 -1.90 13.34
CA LEU A 185 16.44 -2.17 14.76
C LEU A 185 16.40 -0.92 15.64
N GLY A 186 16.31 0.29 15.05
CA GLY A 186 16.22 1.53 15.81
C GLY A 186 14.94 1.68 16.63
N GLN A 187 15.07 2.23 17.85
CA GLN A 187 13.94 2.61 18.70
C GLN A 187 12.89 3.52 18.02
N PRO A 188 13.26 4.48 17.15
CA PRO A 188 12.29 5.36 16.50
C PRO A 188 11.30 4.64 15.55
N ARG A 189 11.59 3.39 15.18
CA ARG A 189 10.72 2.59 14.31
C ARG A 189 9.32 2.43 14.89
N ILE A 190 9.18 2.25 16.20
CA ILE A 190 7.88 2.05 16.84
C ILE A 190 7.03 3.33 16.72
N LEU A 191 7.63 4.49 16.99
CA LEU A 191 6.95 5.79 16.87
C LEU A 191 6.55 6.09 15.42
N ASN A 192 7.41 5.76 14.46
CA ASN A 192 7.08 5.84 13.03
C ASN A 192 5.87 4.96 12.67
N GLN A 193 5.87 3.69 13.08
CA GLN A 193 4.76 2.77 12.80
C GLN A 193 3.44 3.23 13.44
N ILE A 194 3.49 3.72 14.68
CA ILE A 194 2.32 4.29 15.36
C ILE A 194 1.80 5.51 14.60
N THR A 195 2.70 6.42 14.21
CA THR A 195 2.34 7.66 13.51
C THR A 195 1.68 7.36 12.16
N LEU A 196 2.27 6.46 11.37
CA LEU A 196 1.72 6.01 10.09
C LEU A 196 0.36 5.32 10.27
N THR A 197 0.21 4.50 11.32
CA THR A 197 -1.07 3.85 11.63
C THR A 197 -2.15 4.86 11.99
N VAL A 198 -1.86 5.82 12.87
CA VAL A 198 -2.77 6.92 13.23
C VAL A 198 -3.15 7.73 11.99
N PHE A 199 -2.17 8.07 11.14
CA PHE A 199 -2.43 8.77 9.88
C PHE A 199 -3.35 7.97 8.95
N SER A 200 -3.14 6.65 8.85
CA SER A 200 -4.00 5.76 8.07
C SER A 200 -5.45 5.76 8.59
N LEU A 201 -5.64 5.74 9.91
CA LEU A 201 -6.97 5.82 10.52
C LEU A 201 -7.66 7.15 10.22
N LEU A 202 -6.94 8.27 10.34
CA LEU A 202 -7.47 9.60 10.02
C LEU A 202 -7.89 9.70 8.55
N LEU A 203 -7.07 9.19 7.63
CA LEU A 203 -7.41 9.14 6.21
C LEU A 203 -8.62 8.23 5.92
N LEU A 204 -8.78 7.14 6.67
CA LEU A 204 -9.93 6.23 6.51
C LEU A 204 -11.23 6.92 6.97
N VAL A 205 -11.17 7.66 8.07
CA VAL A 205 -12.28 8.51 8.52
C VAL A 205 -12.58 9.60 7.48
N ALA A 206 -11.57 10.22 6.89
CA ALA A 206 -11.74 11.18 5.79
C ALA A 206 -12.43 10.53 4.58
N ALA A 207 -11.97 9.38 4.11
CA ALA A 207 -12.60 8.64 3.02
C ALA A 207 -14.07 8.28 3.33
N HIS A 208 -14.35 7.83 4.55
CA HIS A 208 -15.71 7.51 5.00
C HIS A 208 -16.64 8.73 5.02
N THR A 209 -16.15 9.88 5.49
CA THR A 209 -16.93 11.13 5.49
C THR A 209 -17.15 11.68 4.09
N LEU A 210 -16.19 11.53 3.18
CA LEU A 210 -16.33 11.89 1.77
C LEU A 210 -17.39 11.03 1.07
N LEU A 211 -17.36 9.71 1.26
CA LEU A 211 -18.35 8.80 0.66
C LEU A 211 -19.77 8.97 1.17
N LYS A 212 -19.98 9.59 2.34
CA LYS A 212 -21.33 9.97 2.78
C LYS A 212 -21.94 11.10 1.94
N LYS A 213 -21.11 11.92 1.29
CA LYS A 213 -21.54 13.03 0.43
C LYS A 213 -21.60 12.57 -1.04
N GLN A 214 -22.44 11.57 -1.31
CA GLN A 214 -22.52 10.86 -2.59
C GLN A 214 -22.84 11.78 -3.78
N GLU A 215 -23.61 12.86 -3.55
CA GLU A 215 -23.97 13.88 -4.55
C GLU A 215 -22.76 14.54 -5.24
N ARG A 216 -21.55 14.43 -4.67
CA ARG A 216 -20.34 15.03 -5.27
C ARG A 216 -19.73 14.23 -6.42
N TYR A 217 -20.17 12.98 -6.60
CA TYR A 217 -19.55 12.00 -7.49
C TYR A 217 -20.46 11.54 -8.64
N ILE A 218 -21.67 12.11 -8.69
CA ILE A 218 -22.62 12.04 -9.81
C ILE A 218 -22.46 13.35 -10.59
#